data_AF-A0A151BKN7-F1
#
_entry.id   AF-A0A151BKN7-F1
#
_cell.length_a   1.000
_cell.length_b   1.000
_cell.length_c   1.000
_cell.angle_alpha   90.00
_cell.angle_beta   90.00
_cell.angle_gamma   90.00
#
_symmetry.space_group_name_H-M   'P 1'
#
loop_
_entity.id
_entity.type
_entity.pdbx_description
1 polymer ?
#
loop_
_entity_poly.entity_id
_entity_poly.type
_entity_poly.pdbx_seq_one_letter_code
_entity_poly.pdbx_strand_id
1 'polypeptide(L)'
;MRTNVVDEAYPTSPSGPLLEIARPRSRLFGTLKQSFLALSFDLGGLLAGSILVAFSEILSSAPWVIMIYPSIISMRGVIGGFFSGRLSTALHLGMVKPSFLENTRYFRVLVYSMIILTFQSSLMMGGLAYLINVSVWSVGLIEALSIFSAILTTMGLSLILVSPVTIGISILSFKRGLDPDIIVYPVMSTLGDILVTLCFILSIRLVFSGLPGSLIMWLLNTAFLILAVLLLVRKRGAEGLSRTIKEFSLTLIVVALIVNVTGSLLGRISELIGRRKEIYVLYPALIDTIGDVGSMVGSTMTTKLALGTADPSFRSIGENLPEIGGVLISSAAWFLLFSSASLYLVHRSVLLSDLIVLAAILSSLNLLAGPIMAAVSYSLAVVTFRNGLDPDNFVIPCESSLSDSVTTACLLLVLYAFTQAGLFL
;
A
#
# COMPACT_ATOMS: atom_id res chain seq x y z
N MET A 1 9.21 11.61 49.89
CA MET A 1 10.03 12.55 49.09
C MET A 1 9.22 12.90 47.85
N ARG A 2 8.66 14.11 47.82
CA ARG A 2 7.97 14.70 46.66
C ARG A 2 9.02 15.26 45.71
N THR A 3 8.86 15.05 44.40
CA THR A 3 9.25 16.03 43.36
C THR A 3 8.55 15.70 42.03
N ASN A 4 7.50 16.48 41.75
CA ASN A 4 7.21 17.19 40.50
C ASN A 4 7.28 16.39 39.18
N VAL A 5 6.16 15.79 38.80
CA VAL A 5 5.81 15.61 37.38
C VAL A 5 4.95 16.83 37.01
N VAL A 6 5.41 17.54 35.99
CA VAL A 6 4.86 18.79 35.50
C VAL A 6 3.47 18.55 34.91
N ASP A 7 2.47 19.21 35.51
CA ASP A 7 1.19 19.53 34.90
C ASP A 7 1.42 20.44 33.70
N GLU A 8 1.48 19.88 32.48
CA GLU A 8 1.10 20.61 31.28
C GLU A 8 -0.33 20.23 30.94
N ALA A 9 -1.23 21.14 31.31
CA ALA A 9 -2.65 21.06 31.08
C ALA A 9 -2.96 20.82 29.59
N TYR A 10 -3.46 19.62 29.30
CA TYR A 10 -4.30 19.40 28.13
C TYR A 10 -5.41 20.46 28.12
N PRO A 11 -5.68 21.15 27.00
CA PRO A 11 -6.88 21.96 26.93
C PRO A 11 -8.08 21.04 27.14
N THR A 12 -8.75 21.23 28.27
CA THR A 12 -10.04 20.61 28.60
C THR A 12 -10.96 20.85 27.40
N SER A 13 -11.42 19.76 26.80
CA SER A 13 -12.42 19.78 25.73
C SER A 13 -13.57 20.70 26.13
N PRO A 14 -14.03 21.62 25.26
CA PRO A 14 -15.32 22.25 25.50
C PRO A 14 -16.36 21.13 25.50
N SER A 15 -17.11 21.04 26.59
CA SER A 15 -18.26 20.17 26.77
C SER A 15 -19.33 20.53 25.73
N GLY A 16 -19.14 20.03 24.51
CA GLY A 16 -20.12 19.98 23.43
C GLY A 16 -20.92 18.68 23.50
N PRO A 17 -22.10 18.63 22.86
CA PRO A 17 -23.03 17.51 23.00
C PRO A 17 -22.35 16.20 22.60
N LEU A 18 -22.59 15.16 23.40
CA LEU A 18 -22.27 13.76 23.09
C LEU A 18 -22.46 13.53 21.59
N LEU A 19 -21.37 13.23 20.88
CA LEU A 19 -21.39 12.88 19.46
C LEU A 19 -22.51 11.86 19.25
N GLU A 20 -23.57 12.26 18.57
CA GLU A 20 -24.70 11.39 18.27
C GLU A 20 -24.14 10.26 17.40
N ILE A 21 -23.91 9.08 18.00
CA ILE A 21 -23.33 7.94 17.29
C ILE A 21 -24.30 7.60 16.17
N ALA A 22 -23.89 7.91 14.93
CA ALA A 22 -24.70 7.70 13.75
C ALA A 22 -25.22 6.25 13.74
N ARG A 23 -26.52 6.10 13.41
CA ARG A 23 -27.18 4.79 13.39
C ARG A 23 -26.36 3.79 12.56
N PRO A 24 -26.30 2.50 12.94
CA PRO A 24 -25.50 1.50 12.20
C PRO A 24 -25.75 1.51 10.69
N ARG A 25 -27.01 1.67 10.26
CA ARG A 25 -27.35 1.78 8.83
C ARG A 25 -26.71 2.98 8.13
N SER A 26 -26.68 4.16 8.74
CA SER A 26 -26.09 5.34 8.10
C SER A 26 -24.57 5.24 8.01
N ARG A 27 -23.91 4.64 9.03
CA ARG A 27 -22.48 4.33 8.98
C ARG A 27 -22.14 3.35 7.85
N LEU A 28 -22.94 2.29 7.70
CA LEU A 28 -22.79 1.33 6.61
C LEU A 28 -22.95 2.00 5.24
N PHE A 29 -24.04 2.75 5.02
CA PHE A 29 -24.28 3.42 3.74
C PHE A 29 -23.25 4.52 3.43
N GLY A 30 -22.81 5.26 4.46
CA GLY A 30 -21.76 6.28 4.31
C GLY A 30 -20.43 5.65 3.89
N THR A 31 -20.02 4.59 4.59
CA THR A 31 -18.79 3.84 4.29
C THR A 31 -18.87 3.19 2.92
N LEU A 32 -20.01 2.57 2.57
CA LEU A 32 -20.22 1.95 1.26
C LEU A 32 -20.04 2.96 0.12
N LYS A 33 -20.67 4.14 0.21
CA LYS A 33 -20.55 5.15 -0.86
C LYS A 33 -19.12 5.64 -1.04
N GLN A 34 -18.41 5.88 0.06
CA GLN A 34 -17.04 6.36 0.01
C GLN A 34 -16.06 5.28 -0.45
N SER A 35 -16.23 4.05 0.04
CA SER A 35 -15.42 2.91 -0.38
C SER A 35 -15.65 2.58 -1.84
N PHE A 36 -16.92 2.60 -2.31
CA PHE A 36 -17.23 2.41 -3.73
C PHE A 36 -16.58 3.49 -4.61
N LEU A 37 -16.52 4.74 -4.15
CA LEU A 37 -15.80 5.80 -4.86
C LEU A 37 -14.28 5.56 -4.83
N ALA A 38 -13.72 5.19 -3.69
CA ALA A 38 -12.28 4.98 -3.52
C ALA A 38 -11.77 3.81 -4.37
N LEU A 39 -12.43 2.64 -4.29
CA LEU A 39 -12.09 1.43 -5.05
C LEU A 39 -12.31 1.58 -6.56
N SER A 40 -12.97 2.65 -7.02
CA SER A 40 -13.05 2.95 -8.45
C SER A 40 -11.69 3.30 -9.05
N PHE A 41 -10.75 3.77 -8.22
CA PHE A 41 -9.41 4.11 -8.66
C PHE A 41 -8.61 2.88 -9.05
N ASP A 42 -8.90 1.71 -8.49
CA ASP A 42 -8.24 0.42 -8.76
C ASP A 42 -8.43 -0.05 -10.21
N LEU A 43 -9.37 0.55 -10.96
CA LEU A 43 -9.39 0.45 -12.43
C LEU A 43 -8.05 0.89 -13.05
N GLY A 44 -7.34 1.81 -12.40
CA GLY A 44 -5.98 2.22 -12.74
C GLY A 44 -4.95 1.09 -12.52
N GLY A 45 -5.22 0.09 -11.69
CA GLY A 45 -4.43 -1.12 -11.59
C GLY A 45 -4.36 -1.87 -12.93
N LEU A 46 -5.45 -1.86 -13.71
CA LEU A 46 -5.46 -2.39 -15.09
C LEU A 46 -4.52 -1.58 -16.01
N LEU A 47 -4.41 -0.27 -15.79
CA LEU A 47 -3.47 0.58 -16.50
C LEU A 47 -2.03 0.26 -16.10
N ALA A 48 -1.74 0.07 -14.81
CA ALA A 48 -0.42 -0.32 -14.33
C ALA A 48 0.02 -1.67 -14.95
N GLY A 49 -0.87 -2.67 -14.97
CA GLY A 49 -0.64 -3.94 -15.66
C GLY A 49 -0.42 -3.76 -17.16
N SER A 50 -1.18 -2.88 -17.81
CA SER A 50 -1.02 -2.58 -19.25
C SER A 50 0.31 -1.89 -19.56
N ILE A 51 0.77 -0.97 -18.72
CA ILE A 51 2.08 -0.33 -18.82
C ILE A 51 3.17 -1.41 -18.74
N LEU A 52 3.07 -2.33 -17.78
CA LEU A 52 4.04 -3.42 -17.64
C LEU A 52 4.17 -4.25 -18.93
N VAL A 53 3.04 -4.63 -19.52
CA VAL A 53 3.01 -5.39 -20.78
C VAL A 53 3.62 -4.57 -21.92
N ALA A 54 3.28 -3.28 -22.02
CA ALA A 54 3.81 -2.38 -23.05
C ALA A 54 5.34 -2.20 -22.98
N PHE A 55 5.92 -2.34 -21.78
CA PHE A 55 7.37 -2.24 -21.55
C PHE A 55 8.04 -3.60 -21.31
N SER A 56 7.39 -4.70 -21.69
CA SER A 56 7.91 -6.07 -21.52
C SER A 56 9.29 -6.29 -22.14
N GLU A 57 9.62 -5.62 -23.24
CA GLU A 57 10.96 -5.66 -23.86
C GLU A 57 12.04 -5.08 -22.92
N ILE A 58 11.73 -3.99 -22.23
CA ILE A 58 12.64 -3.35 -21.26
C ILE A 58 12.77 -4.23 -20.01
N LEU A 59 11.67 -4.84 -19.57
CA LEU A 59 11.69 -5.76 -18.43
C LEU A 59 12.51 -7.02 -18.75
N SER A 60 12.48 -7.47 -20.00
CA SER A 60 13.23 -8.64 -20.46
C SER A 60 14.69 -8.33 -20.80
N SER A 61 15.15 -7.08 -20.60
CA SER A 61 16.52 -6.67 -20.93
C SER A 61 17.58 -7.32 -20.02
N ALA A 62 17.22 -7.68 -18.78
CA ALA A 62 18.05 -8.55 -17.94
C ALA A 62 17.21 -9.36 -16.94
N PRO A 63 17.64 -10.58 -16.56
CA PRO A 63 16.87 -11.45 -15.65
C PRO A 63 16.53 -10.79 -14.31
N TRP A 64 17.41 -9.94 -13.79
CA TRP A 64 17.19 -9.26 -12.51
C TRP A 64 16.12 -8.17 -12.55
N VAL A 65 15.80 -7.60 -13.73
CA VAL A 65 14.83 -6.50 -13.85
C VAL A 65 13.43 -6.98 -13.48
N ILE A 66 13.02 -8.13 -13.99
CA ILE A 66 11.73 -8.75 -13.66
C ILE A 66 11.69 -9.19 -12.19
N MET A 67 12.81 -9.64 -11.63
CA MET A 67 12.86 -10.08 -10.23
C MET A 67 12.69 -8.94 -9.23
N ILE A 68 13.26 -7.77 -9.48
CA ILE A 68 13.19 -6.65 -8.52
C ILE A 68 11.88 -5.86 -8.58
N TYR A 69 11.14 -5.93 -9.70
CA TYR A 69 9.96 -5.11 -9.92
C TYR A 69 8.85 -5.32 -8.87
N PRO A 70 8.44 -6.57 -8.53
CA PRO A 70 7.44 -6.80 -7.48
C PRO A 70 7.89 -6.26 -6.12
N SER A 71 9.18 -6.35 -5.79
CA SER A 71 9.72 -5.81 -4.54
C SER A 71 9.62 -4.28 -4.49
N ILE A 72 9.87 -3.59 -5.62
CA ILE A 72 9.77 -2.14 -5.72
C ILE A 72 8.32 -1.66 -5.51
N ILE A 73 7.36 -2.30 -6.18
CA ILE A 73 5.94 -1.97 -6.02
C ILE A 73 5.49 -2.20 -4.58
N SER A 74 5.77 -3.39 -4.03
CA SER A 74 5.34 -3.72 -2.66
C SER A 74 5.94 -2.76 -1.62
N MET A 75 7.24 -2.43 -1.74
CA MET A 75 7.87 -1.47 -0.83
C MET A 75 7.30 -0.06 -0.98
N ARG A 76 6.87 0.33 -2.19
CA ARG A 76 6.17 1.59 -2.36
C ARG A 76 4.84 1.58 -1.63
N GLY A 77 4.04 0.52 -1.77
CA GLY A 77 2.77 0.35 -1.04
C GLY A 77 2.99 0.48 0.47
N VAL A 78 4.03 -0.16 1.00
CA VAL A 78 4.42 -0.13 2.42
C VAL A 78 4.74 1.29 2.92
N ILE A 79 5.54 2.07 2.18
CA ILE A 79 5.90 3.45 2.56
C ILE A 79 4.72 4.40 2.35
N GLY A 80 4.01 4.24 1.24
CA GLY A 80 2.82 5.00 0.91
C GLY A 80 1.76 4.82 1.98
N GLY A 81 1.53 3.58 2.41
CA GLY A 81 0.60 3.18 3.46
C GLY A 81 0.92 3.76 4.82
N PHE A 82 2.19 3.71 5.23
CA PHE A 82 2.64 4.43 6.41
C PHE A 82 2.29 5.92 6.33
N PHE A 83 2.63 6.56 5.21
CA PHE A 83 2.45 7.99 5.09
C PHE A 83 0.97 8.39 5.01
N SER A 84 0.14 7.65 4.27
CA SER A 84 -1.30 7.90 4.16
C SER A 84 -2.01 7.65 5.48
N GLY A 85 -1.75 6.54 6.17
CA GLY A 85 -2.39 6.23 7.46
C GLY A 85 -2.07 7.31 8.51
N ARG A 86 -0.79 7.62 8.68
CA ARG A 86 -0.33 8.69 9.59
C ARG A 86 -0.95 10.05 9.25
N LEU A 87 -1.09 10.37 7.97
CA LEU A 87 -1.63 11.64 7.52
C LEU A 87 -3.14 11.71 7.72
N SER A 88 -3.87 10.64 7.43
CA SER A 88 -5.32 10.51 7.64
C SER A 88 -5.68 10.63 9.11
N THR A 89 -5.06 9.84 9.98
CA THR A 89 -5.27 9.91 11.43
C THR A 89 -4.90 11.28 11.99
N ALA A 90 -3.79 11.88 11.53
CA ALA A 90 -3.38 13.20 12.01
C ALA A 90 -4.28 14.35 11.54
N LEU A 91 -4.95 14.22 10.39
CA LEU A 91 -5.98 15.17 9.95
C LEU A 91 -7.21 15.10 10.85
N HIS A 92 -7.69 13.89 11.18
CA HIS A 92 -8.80 13.69 12.11
C HIS A 92 -8.51 14.19 13.52
N LEU A 93 -7.28 14.00 14.00
CA LEU A 93 -6.83 14.49 15.31
C LEU A 93 -6.54 16.01 15.33
N GLY A 94 -6.60 16.71 14.19
CA GLY A 94 -6.25 18.12 14.09
C GLY A 94 -4.74 18.40 14.29
N MET A 95 -3.89 17.37 14.28
CA MET A 95 -2.43 17.50 14.36
C MET A 95 -1.81 18.00 13.04
N VAL A 96 -2.54 17.87 11.93
CA VAL A 96 -2.14 18.35 10.61
C VAL A 96 -3.22 19.28 10.08
N LYS A 97 -2.80 20.42 9.50
CA LYS A 97 -3.71 21.32 8.81
C LYS A 97 -3.97 20.80 7.39
N PRO A 98 -5.17 20.97 6.82
CA PRO A 98 -5.44 20.63 5.42
C PRO A 98 -4.84 21.68 4.46
N SER A 99 -3.52 21.88 4.51
CA SER A 99 -2.76 22.82 3.69
C SER A 99 -1.37 22.27 3.34
N PHE A 100 -0.90 22.57 2.13
CA PHE A 100 0.46 22.21 1.70
C PHE A 100 1.52 23.08 2.39
N LEU A 101 1.23 24.37 2.54
CA LEU A 101 2.11 25.36 3.14
C LEU A 101 1.74 25.59 4.61
N GLU A 102 2.73 26.04 5.39
CA GLU A 102 2.56 26.49 6.79
C GLU A 102 1.88 25.46 7.72
N ASN A 103 2.24 24.19 7.54
CA ASN A 103 1.71 23.11 8.34
C ASN A 103 2.46 22.96 9.69
N THR A 104 1.99 22.04 10.52
CA THR A 104 2.46 21.81 11.89
C THR A 104 3.87 21.21 11.94
N ARG A 105 4.48 21.24 13.13
CA ARG A 105 5.75 20.54 13.39
C ARG A 105 5.60 19.04 13.14
N TYR A 106 4.46 18.47 13.54
CA TYR A 106 4.14 17.06 13.33
C TYR A 106 4.16 16.69 11.84
N PHE A 107 3.47 17.47 10.99
CA PHE A 107 3.49 17.26 9.53
C PHE A 107 4.91 17.25 8.96
N ARG A 108 5.76 18.20 9.38
CA ARG A 108 7.16 18.24 8.93
C ARG A 108 7.94 17.01 9.36
N VAL A 109 7.76 16.54 10.59
CA VAL A 109 8.41 15.32 11.09
C VAL A 109 7.92 14.09 10.33
N LEU A 110 6.64 14.02 9.99
CA LEU A 110 6.09 12.93 9.19
C LEU A 110 6.70 12.90 7.78
N VAL A 111 6.83 14.06 7.12
CA VAL A 111 7.52 14.17 5.82
C VAL A 111 8.99 13.78 5.94
N TYR A 112 9.71 14.22 6.98
CA TYR A 112 11.11 13.79 7.20
C TYR A 112 11.22 12.28 7.42
N SER A 113 10.30 11.71 8.20
CA SER A 113 10.24 10.27 8.45
C SER A 113 10.06 9.51 7.14
N MET A 114 9.12 9.92 6.30
CA MET A 114 8.88 9.30 5.00
C MET A 114 10.11 9.36 4.08
N ILE A 115 10.82 10.50 4.01
CA ILE A 115 12.05 10.60 3.19
C ILE A 115 13.14 9.65 3.71
N ILE A 116 13.39 9.65 5.03
CA ILE A 116 14.42 8.80 5.64
C ILE A 116 14.05 7.31 5.48
N LEU A 117 12.79 6.95 5.71
CA LEU A 117 12.31 5.59 5.60
C LEU A 117 12.33 5.08 4.15
N THR A 118 12.07 5.95 3.17
CA THR A 118 12.21 5.62 1.73
C THR A 118 13.66 5.34 1.37
N PHE A 119 14.59 6.11 1.92
CA PHE A 119 16.00 5.85 1.72
C PHE A 119 16.41 4.53 2.38
N GLN A 120 16.05 4.34 3.65
CA GLN A 120 16.34 3.11 4.39
C GLN A 120 15.78 1.85 3.70
N SER A 121 14.53 1.91 3.25
CA SER A 121 13.87 0.79 2.56
C SER A 121 14.56 0.44 1.25
N SER A 122 15.02 1.46 0.49
CA SER A 122 15.80 1.25 -0.73
C SER A 122 17.14 0.57 -0.45
N LEU A 123 17.80 0.90 0.68
CA LEU A 123 19.03 0.22 1.13
C LEU A 123 18.77 -1.23 1.50
N MET A 124 17.69 -1.49 2.26
CA MET A 124 17.33 -2.85 2.68
C MET A 124 16.99 -3.73 1.48
N MET A 125 16.20 -3.21 0.54
CA MET A 125 15.86 -3.93 -0.69
C MET A 125 17.07 -4.13 -1.60
N GLY A 126 17.88 -3.09 -1.79
CA GLY A 126 19.11 -3.19 -2.57
C GLY A 126 20.10 -4.21 -2.00
N GLY A 127 20.22 -4.25 -0.66
CA GLY A 127 21.01 -5.26 0.05
C GLY A 127 20.46 -6.67 -0.14
N LEU A 128 19.15 -6.87 -0.03
CA LEU A 128 18.52 -8.18 -0.26
C LEU A 128 18.69 -8.64 -1.72
N ALA A 129 18.45 -7.75 -2.67
CA ALA A 129 18.65 -8.02 -4.10
C ALA A 129 20.11 -8.39 -4.40
N TYR A 130 21.07 -7.70 -3.77
CA TYR A 130 22.49 -8.05 -3.87
C TYR A 130 22.78 -9.47 -3.36
N LEU A 131 22.30 -9.80 -2.16
CA LEU A 131 22.53 -11.12 -1.54
C LEU A 131 21.95 -12.26 -2.41
N ILE A 132 20.74 -12.08 -2.96
CA ILE A 132 20.10 -13.09 -3.82
C ILE A 132 20.90 -13.25 -5.12
N ASN A 133 21.30 -12.16 -5.77
CA ASN A 133 22.02 -12.23 -7.05
C ASN A 133 23.42 -12.85 -6.91
N VAL A 134 24.16 -12.52 -5.86
CA VAL A 134 25.46 -13.15 -5.59
C VAL A 134 25.29 -14.65 -5.29
N SER A 135 24.29 -15.01 -4.48
CA SER A 135 24.11 -16.40 -4.02
C SER A 135 23.56 -17.33 -5.11
N VAL A 136 22.66 -16.85 -5.97
CA VAL A 136 21.94 -17.69 -6.94
C VAL A 136 22.58 -17.63 -8.34
N TRP A 137 23.11 -16.48 -8.74
CA TRP A 137 23.49 -16.22 -10.14
C TRP A 137 24.98 -15.90 -10.33
N SER A 138 25.77 -15.84 -9.25
CA SER A 138 27.20 -15.46 -9.30
C SER A 138 27.45 -14.16 -10.08
N VAL A 139 26.54 -13.20 -9.94
CA VAL A 139 26.56 -11.93 -10.68
C VAL A 139 27.78 -11.10 -10.27
N GLY A 140 28.43 -10.48 -11.27
CA GLY A 140 29.59 -9.61 -11.04
C GLY A 140 29.25 -8.36 -10.23
N LEU A 141 30.23 -7.83 -9.50
CA LEU A 141 30.06 -6.65 -8.62
C LEU A 141 29.47 -5.43 -9.33
N ILE A 142 29.80 -5.23 -10.61
CA ILE A 142 29.33 -4.10 -11.42
C ILE A 142 27.82 -4.19 -11.66
N GLU A 143 27.29 -5.36 -11.99
CA GLU A 143 25.86 -5.56 -12.25
C GLU A 143 25.06 -5.48 -10.94
N ALA A 144 25.62 -5.99 -9.84
CA ALA A 144 25.11 -5.77 -8.49
C ALA A 144 24.95 -4.27 -8.14
N LEU A 145 25.96 -3.45 -8.47
CA LEU A 145 25.90 -2.00 -8.27
C LEU A 145 24.84 -1.34 -9.17
N SER A 146 24.66 -1.81 -10.40
CA SER A 146 23.60 -1.33 -11.30
C SER A 146 22.21 -1.62 -10.75
N ILE A 147 21.98 -2.81 -10.18
CA ILE A 147 20.72 -3.18 -9.53
C ILE A 147 20.43 -2.24 -8.35
N PHE A 148 21.42 -2.07 -7.47
CA PHE A 148 21.31 -1.21 -6.31
C PHE A 148 21.02 0.25 -6.71
N SER A 149 21.74 0.74 -7.73
CA SER A 149 21.57 2.08 -8.29
C SER A 149 20.16 2.27 -8.87
N ALA A 150 19.65 1.28 -9.61
CA ALA A 150 18.31 1.32 -10.19
C ALA A 150 17.21 1.40 -9.12
N ILE A 151 17.34 0.63 -8.03
CA ILE A 151 16.41 0.67 -6.89
C ILE A 151 16.44 2.05 -6.22
N LEU A 152 17.63 2.57 -5.89
CA LEU A 152 17.75 3.89 -5.25
C LEU A 152 17.17 5.01 -6.14
N THR A 153 17.48 4.99 -7.44
CA THR A 153 16.97 6.00 -8.39
C THR A 153 15.46 5.92 -8.50
N THR A 154 14.90 4.70 -8.62
CA THR A 154 13.45 4.49 -8.71
C THR A 154 12.74 5.02 -7.46
N MET A 155 13.23 4.65 -6.27
CA MET A 155 12.64 5.05 -5.00
C MET A 155 12.76 6.57 -4.78
N GLY A 156 13.91 7.16 -5.10
CA GLY A 156 14.12 8.61 -5.02
C GLY A 156 13.22 9.41 -5.95
N LEU A 157 13.05 8.98 -7.20
CA LEU A 157 12.13 9.62 -8.15
C LEU A 157 10.67 9.46 -7.73
N SER A 158 10.28 8.26 -7.30
CA SER A 158 8.91 7.99 -6.82
C SER A 158 8.53 8.86 -5.63
N LEU A 159 9.47 9.13 -4.72
CA LEU A 159 9.27 10.00 -3.57
C LEU A 159 8.88 11.43 -3.99
N ILE A 160 9.51 11.95 -5.04
CA ILE A 160 9.24 13.31 -5.55
C ILE A 160 7.88 13.38 -6.22
N LEU A 161 7.45 12.31 -6.90
CA LEU A 161 6.18 12.30 -7.65
C LEU A 161 4.98 11.89 -6.80
N VAL A 162 5.08 10.80 -6.06
CA VAL A 162 3.94 10.20 -5.37
C VAL A 162 3.61 10.92 -4.06
N SER A 163 4.63 11.36 -3.31
CA SER A 163 4.38 11.96 -1.99
C SER A 163 3.57 13.27 -2.01
N PRO A 164 3.81 14.21 -2.95
CA PRO A 164 2.93 15.38 -3.10
C PRO A 164 1.51 15.02 -3.49
N VAL A 165 1.34 13.97 -4.31
CA VAL A 165 0.02 13.44 -4.71
C VAL A 165 -0.73 12.92 -3.48
N THR A 166 -0.06 12.14 -2.62
CA THR A 166 -0.65 11.65 -1.36
C THR A 166 -1.10 12.80 -0.46
N ILE A 167 -0.26 13.83 -0.28
CA ILE A 167 -0.61 15.03 0.50
C ILE A 167 -1.83 15.73 -0.10
N GLY A 168 -1.84 15.91 -1.43
CA GLY A 168 -2.92 16.56 -2.16
C GLY A 168 -4.25 15.85 -2.02
N ILE A 169 -4.26 14.53 -2.18
CA ILE A 169 -5.47 13.70 -2.01
C ILE A 169 -5.95 13.79 -0.56
N SER A 170 -5.06 13.69 0.43
CA SER A 170 -5.43 13.77 1.84
C SER A 170 -6.09 15.10 2.20
N ILE A 171 -5.51 16.21 1.73
CA ILE A 171 -6.07 17.55 1.93
C ILE A 171 -7.41 17.69 1.21
N LEU A 172 -7.51 17.20 -0.03
CA LEU A 172 -8.71 17.33 -0.85
C LEU A 172 -9.88 16.52 -0.27
N SER A 173 -9.62 15.28 0.13
CA SER A 173 -10.60 14.39 0.77
C SER A 173 -11.15 15.05 2.03
N PHE A 174 -10.26 15.49 2.92
CA PHE A 174 -10.65 16.14 4.17
C PHE A 174 -11.45 17.43 3.93
N LYS A 175 -11.02 18.28 2.99
CA LYS A 175 -11.75 19.53 2.66
C LYS A 175 -13.13 19.29 2.04
N ARG A 176 -13.30 18.17 1.34
CA ARG A 176 -14.59 17.79 0.72
C ARG A 176 -15.51 17.03 1.69
N GLY A 177 -15.10 16.85 2.94
CA GLY A 177 -15.86 16.08 3.93
C GLY A 177 -15.89 14.58 3.64
N LEU A 178 -14.98 14.09 2.80
CA LEU A 178 -14.71 12.66 2.63
C LEU A 178 -13.76 12.22 3.74
N ASP A 179 -13.89 10.97 4.17
CA ASP A 179 -13.05 10.37 5.18
C ASP A 179 -11.67 10.02 4.59
N PRO A 180 -10.59 10.66 5.03
CA PRO A 180 -9.25 10.33 4.56
C PRO A 180 -8.84 8.87 4.86
N ASP A 181 -9.41 8.25 5.89
CA ASP A 181 -9.14 6.83 6.22
C ASP A 181 -9.69 5.87 5.17
N ILE A 182 -10.72 6.29 4.43
CA ILE A 182 -11.33 5.49 3.36
C ILE A 182 -10.76 5.85 1.98
N ILE A 183 -10.49 7.14 1.73
CA ILE A 183 -10.13 7.60 0.38
C ILE A 183 -8.63 7.59 0.10
N VAL A 184 -7.78 7.97 1.06
CA VAL A 184 -6.40 8.37 0.73
C VAL A 184 -5.56 7.19 0.24
N TYR A 185 -5.59 6.06 0.96
CA TYR A 185 -4.75 4.92 0.60
C TYR A 185 -5.13 4.32 -0.76
N PRO A 186 -6.41 4.00 -1.06
CA PRO A 186 -6.79 3.43 -2.36
C PRO A 186 -6.35 4.26 -3.56
N VAL A 187 -6.62 5.57 -3.50
CA VAL A 187 -6.23 6.50 -4.56
C VAL A 187 -4.71 6.59 -4.68
N MET A 188 -4.02 6.63 -3.55
CA MET A 188 -2.56 6.75 -3.50
C MET A 188 -1.85 5.47 -3.96
N SER A 189 -2.37 4.28 -3.59
CA SER A 189 -1.84 2.97 -3.99
C SER A 189 -1.81 2.87 -5.50
N THR A 190 -2.97 3.03 -6.15
CA THR A 190 -3.07 2.88 -7.60
C THR A 190 -2.24 3.92 -8.36
N LEU A 191 -2.29 5.20 -7.95
CA LEU A 191 -1.46 6.23 -8.58
C LEU A 191 0.03 6.01 -8.32
N GLY A 192 0.35 5.49 -7.14
CA GLY A 192 1.69 5.07 -6.75
C GLY A 192 2.22 4.03 -7.71
N ASP A 193 1.47 2.96 -7.95
CA ASP A 193 1.87 1.86 -8.83
C ASP A 193 2.15 2.32 -10.26
N ILE A 194 1.29 3.18 -10.81
CA ILE A 194 1.50 3.77 -12.13
C ILE A 194 2.79 4.62 -12.14
N LEU A 195 2.93 5.55 -11.20
CA LEU A 195 4.06 6.48 -11.16
C LEU A 195 5.38 5.77 -10.86
N VAL A 196 5.39 4.79 -9.98
CA VAL A 196 6.57 3.98 -9.62
C VAL A 196 6.97 3.08 -10.77
N THR A 197 6.01 2.47 -11.47
CA THR A 197 6.31 1.70 -12.68
C THR A 197 6.98 2.57 -13.74
N LEU A 198 6.51 3.80 -13.94
CA LEU A 198 7.16 4.77 -14.85
C LEU A 198 8.56 5.17 -14.37
N CYS A 199 8.75 5.42 -13.08
CA CYS A 199 10.07 5.71 -12.48
C CYS A 199 11.03 4.53 -12.64
N PHE A 200 10.52 3.31 -12.50
CA PHE A 200 11.29 2.08 -12.65
C PHE A 200 11.77 1.91 -14.08
N ILE A 201 10.86 2.02 -15.06
CA ILE A 201 11.20 1.95 -16.49
C ILE A 201 12.24 3.02 -16.86
N LEU A 202 12.07 4.25 -16.36
CA LEU A 202 13.05 5.32 -16.56
C LEU A 202 14.41 4.96 -15.96
N SER A 203 14.44 4.40 -14.75
CA SER A 203 15.68 3.99 -14.09
C SER A 203 16.40 2.88 -14.88
N ILE A 204 15.67 1.88 -15.37
CA ILE A 204 16.23 0.82 -16.22
C ILE A 204 16.78 1.38 -17.54
N ARG A 205 16.06 2.30 -18.20
CA ARG A 205 16.57 2.98 -19.40
C ARG A 205 17.86 3.75 -19.13
N LEU A 206 17.97 4.41 -17.97
CA LEU A 206 19.19 5.11 -17.58
C LEU A 206 20.36 4.12 -17.40
N VAL A 207 20.13 2.98 -16.73
CA VAL A 207 21.15 1.92 -16.59
C VAL A 207 21.71 1.48 -17.95
N PHE A 208 20.83 1.22 -18.93
CA PHE A 208 21.25 0.74 -20.25
C PHE A 208 21.69 1.81 -21.26
N SER A 209 21.59 3.10 -20.90
CA SER A 209 22.03 4.21 -21.77
C SER A 209 23.54 4.51 -21.70
N GLY A 210 24.31 3.69 -20.97
CA GLY A 210 25.77 3.79 -20.87
C GLY A 210 26.25 4.87 -19.89
N LEU A 211 27.36 5.53 -20.23
CA LEU A 211 27.99 6.57 -19.40
C LEU A 211 27.05 7.73 -19.00
N PRO A 212 26.26 8.35 -19.92
CA PRO A 212 25.43 9.50 -19.55
C PRO A 212 24.33 9.13 -18.54
N GLY A 213 23.66 7.98 -18.71
CA GLY A 213 22.65 7.55 -17.75
C GLY A 213 23.24 7.16 -16.40
N SER A 214 24.41 6.50 -16.40
CA SER A 214 25.13 6.19 -15.17
C SER A 214 25.45 7.47 -14.38
N LEU A 215 25.95 8.52 -15.04
CA LEU A 215 26.24 9.81 -14.40
C LEU A 215 24.98 10.45 -13.78
N ILE A 216 23.86 10.45 -14.50
CA ILE A 216 22.58 10.96 -14.00
C ILE A 216 22.14 10.19 -12.75
N MET A 217 22.21 8.85 -12.78
CA MET A 217 21.84 8.02 -11.64
C MET A 217 22.74 8.27 -10.43
N TRP A 218 24.06 8.37 -10.63
CA TRP A 218 24.99 8.71 -9.55
C TRP A 218 24.66 10.06 -8.91
N LEU A 219 24.32 11.08 -9.71
CA LEU A 219 23.90 12.38 -9.20
C LEU A 219 22.61 12.29 -8.39
N LEU A 220 21.58 11.60 -8.91
CA LEU A 220 20.29 11.42 -8.21
C LEU A 220 20.47 10.65 -6.90
N ASN A 221 21.20 9.53 -6.93
CA ASN A 221 21.44 8.69 -5.77
C ASN A 221 22.26 9.41 -4.70
N THR A 222 23.28 10.17 -5.11
CA THR A 222 24.10 10.97 -4.18
C THR A 222 23.27 12.10 -3.56
N ALA A 223 22.44 12.78 -4.34
CA ALA A 223 21.53 13.81 -3.83
C ALA A 223 20.54 13.21 -2.81
N PHE A 224 19.98 12.04 -3.09
CA PHE A 224 19.06 11.35 -2.18
C PHE A 224 19.76 10.92 -0.88
N LEU A 225 20.97 10.36 -0.98
CA LEU A 225 21.81 10.02 0.17
C LEU A 225 22.10 11.26 1.03
N ILE A 226 22.58 12.35 0.43
CA ILE A 226 22.90 13.59 1.15
C ILE A 226 21.66 14.13 1.85
N LEU A 227 20.50 14.15 1.18
CA LEU A 227 19.25 14.60 1.77
C LEU A 227 18.84 13.74 2.97
N ALA A 228 18.86 12.40 2.82
CA ALA A 228 18.48 11.47 3.88
C ALA A 228 19.40 11.60 5.10
N VAL A 229 20.72 11.64 4.88
CA VAL A 229 21.71 11.80 5.95
C VAL A 229 21.58 13.16 6.64
N LEU A 230 21.40 14.24 5.86
CA LEU A 230 21.23 15.60 6.41
C LEU A 230 19.97 15.69 7.27
N LEU A 231 18.86 15.10 6.83
CA LEU A 231 17.62 15.06 7.61
C LEU A 231 17.79 14.22 8.87
N LEU A 232 18.40 13.04 8.77
CA LEU A 232 18.64 12.16 9.93
C LEU A 232 19.50 12.86 10.99
N VAL A 233 20.61 13.49 10.58
CA VAL A 233 21.53 14.17 11.51
C VAL A 233 20.89 15.43 12.11
N ARG A 234 20.31 16.32 11.29
CA ARG A 234 19.78 17.61 11.75
C ARG A 234 18.48 17.47 12.52
N LYS A 235 17.67 16.44 12.24
CA LYS A 235 16.33 16.27 12.83
C LYS A 235 16.25 15.13 13.84
N ARG A 236 17.38 14.49 14.22
CA ARG A 236 17.43 13.41 15.23
C ARG A 236 16.72 13.75 16.55
N GLY A 237 16.75 15.01 16.97
CA GLY A 237 16.12 15.49 18.21
C GLY A 237 14.65 15.86 18.06
N ALA A 238 14.04 15.66 16.89
CA ALA A 238 12.61 15.85 16.72
C ALA A 238 11.85 14.73 17.45
N GLU A 239 10.94 15.12 18.35
CA GLU A 239 10.05 14.19 19.03
C GLU A 239 9.31 13.31 18.02
N GLY A 240 9.20 12.02 18.33
CA GLY A 240 8.56 11.03 17.47
C GLY A 240 9.44 10.47 16.34
N LEU A 241 10.40 11.23 15.78
CA LEU A 241 11.16 10.77 14.59
C LEU A 241 11.92 9.46 14.84
N SER A 242 12.73 9.39 15.91
CA SER A 242 13.50 8.18 16.22
C SER A 242 12.60 6.99 16.52
N ARG A 243 11.43 7.24 17.12
CA ARG A 243 10.46 6.21 17.45
C ARG A 243 9.82 5.65 16.18
N THR A 244 9.36 6.54 15.29
CA THR A 244 8.82 6.18 13.98
C THR A 244 9.82 5.40 13.15
N ILE A 245 11.08 5.85 13.06
CA ILE A 245 12.11 5.13 12.34
C ILE A 245 12.32 3.73 12.93
N LYS A 246 12.42 3.61 14.26
CA LYS A 246 12.63 2.31 14.92
C LYS A 246 11.46 1.35 14.73
N GLU A 247 10.24 1.82 14.97
CA GLU A 247 9.02 1.02 14.83
C GLU A 247 8.84 0.57 13.37
N PHE A 248 8.96 1.49 12.42
CA PHE A 248 8.81 1.17 11.01
C PHE A 248 9.95 0.31 10.47
N SER A 249 11.17 0.42 11.01
CA SER A 249 12.27 -0.50 10.66
C SER A 249 11.91 -1.96 10.97
N LEU A 250 11.21 -2.21 12.08
CA LEU A 250 10.72 -3.55 12.43
C LEU A 250 9.69 -4.02 11.41
N THR A 251 8.75 -3.14 11.05
CA THR A 251 7.75 -3.39 10.00
C THR A 251 8.41 -3.78 8.67
N LEU A 252 9.46 -3.07 8.24
CA LEU A 252 10.19 -3.36 7.00
C LEU A 252 10.82 -4.76 7.00
N ILE A 253 11.32 -5.25 8.15
CA ILE A 253 11.87 -6.61 8.26
C ILE A 253 10.75 -7.64 8.10
N VAL A 254 9.61 -7.45 8.77
CA VAL A 254 8.45 -8.36 8.67
C VAL A 254 7.91 -8.41 7.25
N VAL A 255 7.72 -7.23 6.64
CA VAL A 255 7.29 -7.07 5.24
C VAL A 255 8.22 -7.80 4.27
N ALA A 256 9.55 -7.63 4.41
CA ALA A 256 10.52 -8.28 3.54
C ALA A 256 10.42 -9.81 3.58
N LEU A 257 10.03 -10.41 4.71
CA LEU A 257 9.79 -11.85 4.81
C LEU A 257 8.50 -12.28 4.07
N ILE A 258 7.44 -11.48 4.18
CA ILE A 258 6.13 -11.76 3.58
C ILE A 258 6.19 -11.70 2.04
N VAL A 259 6.87 -10.70 1.48
CA VAL A 259 6.93 -10.47 0.01
C VAL A 259 7.50 -11.68 -0.74
N ASN A 260 8.46 -12.40 -0.15
CA ASN A 260 9.02 -13.62 -0.76
C ASN A 260 7.98 -14.75 -0.92
N VAL A 261 6.99 -14.82 -0.04
CA VAL A 261 5.91 -15.81 -0.11
C VAL A 261 5.01 -15.53 -1.31
N THR A 262 4.62 -14.27 -1.52
CA THR A 262 3.77 -13.85 -2.65
C THR A 262 4.35 -14.28 -4.00
N GLY A 263 5.63 -14.01 -4.24
CA GLY A 263 6.28 -14.36 -5.52
C GLY A 263 6.22 -15.86 -5.84
N SER A 264 6.39 -16.71 -4.82
CA SER A 264 6.31 -18.16 -4.98
C SER A 264 4.89 -18.66 -5.33
N LEU A 265 3.85 -18.01 -4.77
CA LEU A 265 2.45 -18.33 -5.04
C LEU A 265 2.05 -17.91 -6.46
N LEU A 266 2.52 -16.74 -6.90
CA LEU A 266 2.26 -16.24 -8.25
C LEU A 266 2.86 -17.16 -9.32
N GLY A 267 4.04 -17.73 -9.06
CA GLY A 267 4.64 -18.76 -9.92
C GLY A 267 3.73 -19.98 -10.13
N ARG A 268 3.09 -20.47 -9.07
CA ARG A 268 2.14 -21.60 -9.15
C ARG A 268 0.86 -21.25 -9.90
N ILE A 269 0.37 -20.02 -9.75
CA ILE A 269 -0.76 -19.54 -10.56
C ILE A 269 -0.37 -19.59 -12.03
N SER A 270 0.83 -19.13 -12.39
CA SER A 270 1.32 -19.13 -13.76
C SER A 270 1.37 -20.53 -14.37
N GLU A 271 1.81 -21.53 -13.60
CA GLU A 271 1.77 -22.94 -14.00
C GLU A 271 0.34 -23.46 -14.22
N LEU A 272 -0.63 -23.04 -13.38
CA LEU A 272 -2.03 -23.48 -13.45
C LEU A 272 -2.80 -22.86 -14.62
N ILE A 273 -2.64 -21.56 -14.87
CA ILE A 273 -3.44 -20.81 -15.86
C ILE A 273 -2.75 -20.65 -17.22
N GLY A 274 -1.46 -20.98 -17.32
CA GLY A 274 -0.67 -20.81 -18.53
C GLY A 274 -0.67 -19.37 -19.04
N ARG A 275 -1.16 -19.16 -20.28
CA ARG A 275 -1.13 -17.89 -21.03
C ARG A 275 -2.45 -17.10 -21.02
N ARG A 276 -3.38 -17.39 -20.12
CA ARG A 276 -4.65 -16.65 -19.99
C ARG A 276 -4.43 -15.19 -19.60
N LYS A 277 -4.54 -14.30 -20.59
CA LYS A 277 -4.19 -12.87 -20.45
C LYS A 277 -5.16 -12.13 -19.52
N GLU A 278 -6.38 -12.63 -19.38
CA GLU A 278 -7.45 -12.01 -18.60
C GLU A 278 -7.10 -11.92 -17.11
N ILE A 279 -6.49 -12.97 -16.56
CA ILE A 279 -6.08 -13.00 -15.14
C ILE A 279 -4.86 -12.13 -14.89
N TYR A 280 -3.87 -12.14 -15.79
CA TYR A 280 -2.67 -11.31 -15.62
C TYR A 280 -2.98 -9.80 -15.71
N VAL A 281 -3.92 -9.42 -16.58
CA VAL A 281 -4.38 -8.01 -16.66
C VAL A 281 -5.16 -7.61 -15.41
N LEU A 282 -5.94 -8.54 -14.83
CA LEU A 282 -6.70 -8.30 -13.60
C LEU A 282 -5.85 -8.28 -12.35
N TYR A 283 -4.78 -9.06 -12.30
CA TYR A 283 -4.06 -9.37 -11.06
C TYR A 283 -3.68 -8.14 -10.23
N PRO A 284 -3.11 -7.05 -10.80
CA PRO A 284 -2.82 -5.83 -10.04
C PRO A 284 -4.07 -5.21 -9.41
N ALA A 285 -5.18 -5.11 -10.15
CA ALA A 285 -6.42 -4.57 -9.61
C ALA A 285 -7.00 -5.45 -8.47
N LEU A 286 -6.83 -6.78 -8.54
CA LEU A 286 -7.34 -7.69 -7.51
C LEU A 286 -6.57 -7.56 -6.19
N ILE A 287 -5.23 -7.50 -6.26
CA ILE A 287 -4.39 -7.34 -5.07
C ILE A 287 -4.57 -5.94 -4.46
N ASP A 288 -4.68 -4.90 -5.29
CA ASP A 288 -4.97 -3.53 -4.85
C ASP A 288 -6.30 -3.44 -4.11
N THR A 289 -7.40 -3.91 -4.70
CA THR A 289 -8.73 -3.79 -4.07
C THR A 289 -8.82 -4.53 -2.73
N ILE A 290 -8.19 -5.71 -2.60
CA ILE A 290 -8.16 -6.43 -1.32
C ILE A 290 -7.24 -5.72 -0.32
N GLY A 291 -6.13 -5.15 -0.79
CA GLY A 291 -5.29 -4.23 -0.01
C GLY A 291 -6.09 -3.04 0.53
N ASP A 292 -6.92 -2.46 -0.32
CA ASP A 292 -7.74 -1.31 0.02
C ASP A 292 -8.83 -1.66 1.04
N VAL A 293 -9.42 -2.84 0.95
CA VAL A 293 -10.30 -3.36 2.02
C VAL A 293 -9.57 -3.40 3.36
N GLY A 294 -8.36 -3.94 3.38
CA GLY A 294 -7.54 -4.04 4.57
C GLY A 294 -7.16 -2.66 5.12
N SER A 295 -6.71 -1.74 4.26
CA SER A 295 -6.30 -0.40 4.65
C SER A 295 -7.46 0.46 5.16
N MET A 296 -8.64 0.39 4.54
CA MET A 296 -9.84 1.13 4.99
C MET A 296 -10.26 0.69 6.40
N VAL A 297 -10.33 -0.63 6.62
CA VAL A 297 -10.68 -1.20 7.94
C VAL A 297 -9.60 -0.86 8.96
N GLY A 298 -8.34 -0.99 8.57
CA GLY A 298 -7.17 -0.66 9.38
C GLY A 298 -7.17 0.80 9.82
N SER A 299 -7.13 1.74 8.86
CA SER A 299 -7.04 3.19 9.10
C SER A 299 -8.24 3.72 9.89
N THR A 300 -9.45 3.24 9.57
CA THR A 300 -10.65 3.61 10.34
C THR A 300 -10.51 3.17 11.81
N MET A 301 -9.97 1.97 12.06
CA MET A 301 -9.75 1.49 13.41
C MET A 301 -8.60 2.22 14.12
N THR A 302 -7.48 2.50 13.45
CA THR A 302 -6.36 3.23 14.05
C THR A 302 -6.77 4.65 14.45
N THR A 303 -7.52 5.34 13.60
CA THR A 303 -8.09 6.65 13.91
C THR A 303 -9.09 6.59 15.08
N LYS A 304 -10.01 5.61 15.10
CA LYS A 304 -10.97 5.47 16.20
C LYS A 304 -10.30 5.20 17.55
N LEU A 305 -9.23 4.39 17.55
CA LEU A 305 -8.41 4.12 18.73
C LEU A 305 -7.68 5.38 19.18
N ALA A 306 -7.09 6.14 18.25
CA ALA A 306 -6.38 7.38 18.57
C ALA A 306 -7.32 8.49 19.08
N LEU A 307 -8.56 8.53 18.60
CA LEU A 307 -9.61 9.44 19.09
C LEU A 307 -10.22 8.99 20.44
N GLY A 308 -9.93 7.77 20.90
CA GLY A 308 -10.57 7.20 22.10
C GLY A 308 -12.05 6.86 21.92
N THR A 309 -12.51 6.71 20.68
CA THR A 309 -13.91 6.39 20.33
C THR A 309 -14.19 4.89 20.17
N ALA A 310 -13.14 4.06 20.18
CA ALA A 310 -13.26 2.61 20.15
C ALA A 310 -12.34 1.99 21.21
N ASP A 311 -12.81 0.89 21.81
CA ASP A 311 -12.00 0.13 22.75
C ASP A 311 -10.94 -0.71 22.00
N PRO A 312 -9.71 -0.81 22.52
CA PRO A 312 -8.70 -1.70 21.99
C PRO A 312 -9.04 -3.14 22.39
N SER A 313 -10.07 -3.73 21.78
CA SER A 313 -10.54 -5.08 22.08
C SER A 313 -11.07 -5.81 20.87
N PHE A 314 -10.63 -7.06 20.70
CA PHE A 314 -11.17 -7.95 19.67
C PHE A 314 -12.69 -8.17 19.79
N ARG A 315 -13.24 -8.05 21.01
CA ARG A 315 -14.69 -8.18 21.24
C ARG A 315 -15.48 -6.99 20.68
N SER A 316 -14.84 -5.83 20.54
CA SER A 316 -15.46 -4.61 20.03
C SER A 316 -15.50 -4.55 18.50
N ILE A 317 -15.09 -5.61 17.81
CA ILE A 317 -15.21 -5.69 16.34
C ILE A 317 -16.66 -5.56 15.88
N GLY A 318 -17.61 -6.04 16.70
CA GLY A 318 -19.05 -5.94 16.47
C GLY A 318 -19.54 -4.50 16.26
N GLU A 319 -18.91 -3.52 16.92
CA GLU A 319 -19.28 -2.11 16.85
C GLU A 319 -18.84 -1.44 15.54
N ASN A 320 -17.86 -2.05 14.86
CA ASN A 320 -17.26 -1.62 13.60
C ASN A 320 -17.78 -2.44 12.39
N LEU A 321 -18.69 -3.39 12.61
CA LEU A 321 -19.31 -4.18 11.54
C LEU A 321 -20.02 -3.33 10.47
N PRO A 322 -20.69 -2.20 10.79
CA PRO A 322 -21.28 -1.36 9.75
C PRO A 322 -20.26 -0.84 8.74
N GLU A 323 -19.12 -0.35 9.23
CA GLU A 323 -18.02 0.16 8.41
C GLU A 323 -17.37 -0.99 7.61
N ILE A 324 -17.00 -2.09 8.28
CA ILE A 324 -16.43 -3.29 7.63
C ILE A 324 -17.39 -3.82 6.55
N GLY A 325 -18.69 -3.91 6.86
CA GLY A 325 -19.71 -4.36 5.92
C GLY A 325 -19.85 -3.44 4.71
N GLY A 326 -19.79 -2.12 4.91
CA GLY A 326 -19.80 -1.15 3.81
C GLY A 326 -18.62 -1.31 2.86
N VAL A 327 -17.42 -1.53 3.41
CA VAL A 327 -16.20 -1.81 2.63
C VAL A 327 -16.31 -3.13 1.85
N LEU A 328 -16.74 -4.21 2.52
CA LEU A 328 -16.88 -5.54 1.91
C LEU A 328 -17.95 -5.58 0.81
N ILE A 329 -19.07 -4.88 0.98
CA ILE A 329 -20.10 -4.77 -0.07
C ILE A 329 -19.57 -3.98 -1.27
N SER A 330 -18.79 -2.92 -1.02
CA SER A 330 -18.20 -2.10 -2.09
C SER A 330 -17.17 -2.88 -2.90
N SER A 331 -16.28 -3.63 -2.24
CA SER A 331 -15.32 -4.52 -2.93
C SER A 331 -16.03 -5.60 -3.74
N ALA A 332 -17.09 -6.23 -3.20
CA ALA A 332 -17.86 -7.22 -3.94
C ALA A 332 -18.48 -6.65 -5.23
N ALA A 333 -18.98 -5.41 -5.17
CA ALA A 333 -19.48 -4.72 -6.35
C ALA A 333 -18.38 -4.45 -7.39
N TRP A 334 -17.19 -4.03 -6.96
CA TRP A 334 -16.07 -3.77 -7.86
C TRP A 334 -15.49 -5.03 -8.49
N PHE A 335 -15.39 -6.14 -7.75
CA PHE A 335 -14.98 -7.44 -8.31
C PHE A 335 -15.91 -7.91 -9.44
N LEU A 336 -17.23 -7.67 -9.32
CA LEU A 336 -18.17 -7.91 -10.41
C LEU A 336 -17.90 -7.00 -11.60
N LEU A 337 -17.66 -5.70 -11.38
CA LEU A 337 -17.36 -4.76 -12.45
C LEU A 337 -16.04 -5.09 -13.17
N PHE A 338 -15.00 -5.50 -12.44
CA PHE A 338 -13.71 -5.90 -13.02
C PHE A 338 -13.84 -7.09 -13.98
N SER A 339 -14.73 -8.04 -13.70
CA SER A 339 -14.98 -9.17 -14.61
C SER A 339 -15.39 -8.68 -16.01
N SER A 340 -16.33 -7.73 -16.06
CA SER A 340 -16.79 -7.14 -17.33
C SER A 340 -15.71 -6.29 -18.00
N ALA A 341 -14.96 -5.51 -17.23
CA ALA A 341 -13.91 -4.62 -17.75
C ALA A 341 -12.74 -5.40 -18.36
N SER A 342 -12.28 -6.46 -17.69
CA SER A 342 -11.20 -7.32 -18.17
C SER A 342 -11.55 -8.02 -19.48
N LEU A 343 -12.73 -8.64 -19.56
CA LEU A 343 -13.18 -9.33 -20.77
C LEU A 343 -13.27 -8.37 -21.96
N TYR A 344 -13.79 -7.16 -21.72
CA TYR A 344 -13.86 -6.13 -22.76
C TYR A 344 -12.46 -5.69 -23.23
N LEU A 345 -11.50 -5.50 -22.32
CA LEU A 345 -10.13 -5.11 -22.65
C LEU A 345 -9.39 -6.18 -23.46
N VAL A 346 -9.54 -7.46 -23.11
CA VAL A 346 -8.80 -8.56 -23.74
C VAL A 346 -9.45 -9.02 -25.04
N HIS A 347 -10.77 -9.25 -25.06
CA HIS A 347 -11.45 -9.87 -26.20
C HIS A 347 -12.21 -8.90 -27.09
N ARG A 348 -12.38 -7.62 -26.67
CA ARG A 348 -13.23 -6.61 -27.35
C ARG A 348 -14.72 -6.98 -27.47
N SER A 349 -15.12 -8.13 -26.95
CA SER A 349 -16.49 -8.63 -26.85
C SER A 349 -16.68 -9.33 -25.51
N VAL A 350 -17.87 -9.18 -24.91
CA VAL A 350 -18.21 -9.85 -23.64
C VAL A 350 -19.24 -10.94 -23.93
N LEU A 351 -18.79 -12.19 -23.93
CA LEU A 351 -19.70 -13.34 -23.97
C LEU A 351 -20.28 -13.57 -22.58
N LEU A 352 -21.57 -13.88 -22.51
CA LEU A 352 -22.27 -14.06 -21.24
C LEU A 352 -21.72 -15.25 -20.44
N SER A 353 -21.31 -16.32 -21.13
CA SER A 353 -20.66 -17.50 -20.50
C SER A 353 -19.40 -17.11 -19.75
N ASP A 354 -18.51 -16.38 -20.41
CA ASP A 354 -17.20 -16.02 -19.90
C ASP A 354 -17.34 -15.00 -18.77
N LEU A 355 -18.31 -14.08 -18.90
CA LEU A 355 -18.66 -13.14 -17.85
C LEU A 355 -19.15 -13.84 -16.60
N ILE A 356 -20.04 -14.83 -16.71
CA ILE A 356 -20.57 -15.56 -15.56
C ILE A 356 -19.44 -16.33 -14.85
N VAL A 357 -18.60 -17.03 -15.61
CA VAL A 357 -17.48 -17.81 -15.05
C VAL A 357 -16.48 -16.89 -14.34
N LEU A 358 -16.05 -15.81 -15.00
CA LEU A 358 -15.08 -14.88 -14.42
C LEU A 358 -15.68 -14.13 -13.22
N ALA A 359 -16.93 -13.68 -13.30
CA ALA A 359 -17.63 -13.05 -12.18
C ALA A 359 -17.74 -14.01 -10.98
N ALA A 360 -17.98 -15.31 -11.20
CA ALA A 360 -18.02 -16.31 -10.14
C ALA A 360 -16.65 -16.53 -9.49
N ILE A 361 -15.57 -16.58 -10.28
CA ILE A 361 -14.19 -16.68 -9.78
C ILE A 361 -13.85 -15.45 -8.93
N LEU A 362 -14.08 -14.25 -9.46
CA LEU A 362 -13.77 -12.99 -8.77
C LEU A 362 -14.62 -12.83 -7.50
N SER A 363 -15.91 -13.16 -7.56
CA SER A 363 -16.77 -13.12 -6.37
C SER A 363 -16.32 -14.11 -5.29
N SER A 364 -15.92 -15.32 -5.69
CA SER A 364 -15.40 -16.34 -4.76
C SER A 364 -14.08 -15.89 -4.11
N LEU A 365 -13.21 -15.24 -4.89
CA LEU A 365 -11.98 -14.63 -4.38
C LEU A 365 -12.29 -13.55 -3.34
N ASN A 366 -13.16 -12.58 -3.66
CA ASN A 366 -13.48 -11.49 -2.73
C ASN A 366 -14.15 -12.00 -1.45
N LEU A 367 -15.05 -12.98 -1.57
CA LEU A 367 -15.73 -13.60 -0.42
C LEU A 367 -14.75 -14.28 0.54
N LEU A 368 -13.61 -14.78 0.03
CA LEU A 368 -12.57 -15.40 0.83
C LEU A 368 -11.57 -14.37 1.36
N ALA A 369 -10.95 -13.59 0.47
CA ALA A 369 -9.83 -12.71 0.80
C ALA A 369 -10.27 -11.43 1.56
N GLY A 370 -11.40 -10.83 1.19
CA GLY A 370 -11.86 -9.57 1.78
C GLY A 370 -12.10 -9.67 3.29
N PRO A 371 -12.90 -10.64 3.78
CA PRO A 371 -13.10 -10.84 5.21
C PRO A 371 -11.83 -11.20 5.98
N ILE A 372 -10.92 -11.98 5.37
CA ILE A 372 -9.62 -12.32 5.97
C ILE A 372 -8.81 -11.03 6.19
N MET A 373 -8.68 -10.20 5.15
CA MET A 373 -7.90 -8.96 5.27
C MET A 373 -8.53 -7.96 6.22
N ALA A 374 -9.86 -7.79 6.21
CA ALA A 374 -10.55 -6.95 7.18
C ALA A 374 -10.27 -7.41 8.63
N ALA A 375 -10.31 -8.72 8.90
CA ALA A 375 -10.02 -9.28 10.22
C ALA A 375 -8.55 -9.11 10.62
N VAL A 376 -7.61 -9.32 9.69
CA VAL A 376 -6.18 -9.12 9.90
C VAL A 376 -5.87 -7.67 10.23
N SER A 377 -6.36 -6.70 9.44
CA SER A 377 -6.11 -5.28 9.66
C SER A 377 -6.69 -4.76 10.97
N TYR A 378 -7.93 -5.15 11.27
CA TYR A 378 -8.55 -4.83 12.55
C TYR A 378 -7.74 -5.39 13.72
N SER A 379 -7.33 -6.66 13.61
CA SER A 379 -6.55 -7.33 14.65
C SER A 379 -5.19 -6.67 14.85
N LEU A 380 -4.52 -6.31 13.76
CA LEU A 380 -3.23 -5.65 13.80
C LEU A 380 -3.34 -4.29 14.50
N ALA A 381 -4.37 -3.50 14.19
CA ALA A 381 -4.63 -2.21 14.83
C ALA A 381 -4.82 -2.36 16.35
N VAL A 382 -5.60 -3.35 16.79
CA VAL A 382 -5.82 -3.64 18.21
C VAL A 382 -4.55 -4.10 18.90
N VAL A 383 -3.79 -5.01 18.29
CA VAL A 383 -2.55 -5.56 18.88
C VAL A 383 -1.48 -4.49 19.02
N THR A 384 -1.25 -3.68 17.98
CA THR A 384 -0.22 -2.65 18.01
C THR A 384 -0.56 -1.59 19.05
N PHE A 385 -1.81 -1.15 19.10
CA PHE A 385 -2.27 -0.17 20.09
C PHE A 385 -2.14 -0.69 21.52
N ARG A 386 -2.53 -1.95 21.79
CA ARG A 386 -2.39 -2.58 23.12
C ARG A 386 -0.95 -2.67 23.60
N ASN A 387 -0.01 -2.87 22.68
CA ASN A 387 1.43 -2.92 22.99
C ASN A 387 2.06 -1.52 23.10
N GLY A 388 1.25 -0.46 23.06
CA GLY A 388 1.70 0.92 23.12
C GLY A 388 2.49 1.36 21.88
N LEU A 389 2.46 0.58 20.80
CA LEU A 389 3.04 0.92 19.50
C LEU A 389 2.06 1.83 18.74
N ASP A 390 2.58 2.61 17.80
CA ASP A 390 1.74 3.44 16.94
C ASP A 390 1.13 2.59 15.82
N PRO A 391 -0.19 2.33 15.79
CA PRO A 391 -0.79 1.42 14.81
C PRO A 391 -0.54 1.84 13.36
N ASP A 392 -0.43 3.13 13.07
CA ASP A 392 -0.20 3.61 11.69
C ASP A 392 1.18 3.20 11.15
N ASN A 393 2.14 2.88 12.04
CA ASN A 393 3.48 2.41 11.66
C ASN A 393 3.50 0.92 11.24
N PHE A 394 2.40 0.18 11.48
CA PHE A 394 2.35 -1.27 11.30
C PHE A 394 1.17 -1.72 10.45
N VAL A 395 -0.03 -1.15 10.65
CA VAL A 395 -1.28 -1.67 10.10
C VAL A 395 -1.25 -1.69 8.57
N ILE A 396 -1.30 -0.54 7.91
CA ILE A 396 -1.30 -0.47 6.44
C ILE A 396 -0.01 -1.07 5.83
N PRO A 397 1.20 -0.79 6.38
CA PRO A 397 2.43 -1.40 5.90
C PRO A 397 2.44 -2.94 5.86
N CYS A 398 2.02 -3.61 6.94
CA CYS A 398 1.95 -5.07 6.98
C CYS A 398 0.78 -5.59 6.15
N GLU A 399 -0.35 -4.89 6.21
CA GLU A 399 -1.57 -5.19 5.46
C GLU A 399 -1.28 -5.23 3.96
N SER A 400 -0.65 -4.21 3.39
CA SER A 400 -0.29 -4.13 1.96
C SER A 400 0.53 -5.33 1.48
N SER A 401 1.45 -5.85 2.28
CA SER A 401 2.22 -7.04 1.88
C SER A 401 1.47 -8.35 2.12
N LEU A 402 0.63 -8.40 3.16
CA LEU A 402 -0.21 -9.56 3.47
C LEU A 402 -1.36 -9.71 2.47
N SER A 403 -1.96 -8.62 2.01
CA SER A 403 -3.05 -8.60 1.03
C SER A 403 -2.58 -9.23 -0.27
N ASP A 404 -1.38 -8.92 -0.75
CA ASP A 404 -0.79 -9.54 -1.94
C ASP A 404 -0.71 -11.07 -1.77
N SER A 405 -0.14 -11.53 -0.65
CA SER A 405 0.00 -12.95 -0.33
C SER A 405 -1.35 -13.65 -0.19
N VAL A 406 -2.28 -13.08 0.57
CA VAL A 406 -3.61 -13.64 0.85
C VAL A 406 -4.43 -13.68 -0.44
N THR A 407 -4.47 -12.61 -1.20
CA THR A 407 -5.22 -12.54 -2.48
C THR A 407 -4.68 -13.57 -3.46
N THR A 408 -3.36 -13.69 -3.58
CA THR A 408 -2.72 -14.66 -4.47
C THR A 408 -3.02 -16.09 -4.04
N ALA A 409 -2.93 -16.40 -2.74
CA ALA A 409 -3.26 -17.72 -2.22
C ALA A 409 -4.74 -18.08 -2.44
N CYS A 410 -5.64 -17.15 -2.13
CA CYS A 410 -7.09 -17.30 -2.34
C CYS A 410 -7.42 -17.47 -3.82
N LEU A 411 -6.79 -16.70 -4.71
CA LEU A 411 -6.98 -16.81 -6.15
C LEU A 411 -6.53 -18.18 -6.66
N LEU A 412 -5.35 -18.66 -6.22
CA LEU A 412 -4.87 -20.00 -6.57
C LEU A 412 -5.86 -21.09 -6.15
N LEU A 413 -6.39 -21.00 -4.92
CA LEU A 413 -7.39 -21.96 -4.41
C LEU A 413 -8.68 -21.94 -5.22
N VAL A 414 -9.20 -20.75 -5.53
CA VAL A 414 -10.43 -20.59 -6.33
C VAL A 414 -10.21 -21.14 -7.74
N LEU A 415 -9.11 -20.77 -8.40
CA LEU A 415 -8.80 -21.26 -9.74
C LEU A 415 -8.67 -22.79 -9.77
N TYR A 416 -8.00 -23.37 -8.77
CA TYR A 416 -7.88 -24.82 -8.64
C TYR A 416 -9.26 -25.49 -8.48
N ALA A 417 -10.11 -24.96 -7.61
CA ALA A 417 -11.46 -25.49 -7.39
C ALA A 417 -12.33 -25.43 -8.66
N PHE A 418 -12.29 -24.30 -9.38
CA PHE A 418 -13.05 -24.12 -10.62
C PHE A 418 -12.52 -25.00 -11.77
N THR A 419 -11.21 -25.22 -11.83
CA THR A 419 -10.59 -26.14 -12.81
C THR A 419 -11.03 -27.58 -12.55
N GLN A 420 -11.03 -28.03 -11.28
CA GLN A 420 -11.50 -29.36 -10.88
C GLN A 420 -13.00 -29.57 -11.17
N ALA A 421 -13.81 -28.51 -11.08
CA ALA A 421 -15.23 -28.57 -11.38
C ALA A 421 -15.56 -28.58 -12.89
N GLY A 422 -14.56 -28.48 -13.77
CA GLY A 422 -14.77 -28.37 -15.23
C GLY A 422 -15.44 -27.07 -15.67
N LEU A 423 -15.54 -26.08 -14.76
CA LEU A 423 -16.12 -24.75 -15.01
C LEU A 423 -15.07 -23.78 -15.56
N PHE A 424 -13.80 -24.17 -15.53
CA PHE A 424 -12.66 -23.38 -15.96
C PHE A 424 -11.72 -24.25 -16.79
N LEU A 425 -12.01 -24.35 -18.09
CA LEU A 425 -11.18 -24.96 -19.12
C LEU A 425 -10.97 -23.98 -20.26
#